data_AF-A0A0D6Q1F3-F1
#
_entry.id   AF-A0A0D6Q1F3-F1
#
_cell.length_a   1.000
_cell.length_b   1.000
_cell.length_c   1.000
_cell.angle_alpha   90.00
_cell.angle_beta   90.00
_cell.angle_gamma   90.00
#
_symmetry.space_group_name_H-M   'P 1'
#
loop_
_entity.id
_entity.type
_entity.pdbx_description
1 polymer ?
#
loop_
_entity_poly.entity_id
_entity_poly.type
_entity_poly.pdbx_seq_one_letter_code
_entity_poly.pdbx_strand_id
1 'polypeptide(L)'
;MTRKTDIAPEDEMGADMTGALKDQADARKAFAKGVAIRGKDGARMVLSGHVIIVCRDPGMRRAGIEHKALHVWRHGELTRAQIDRIAADTETFAVIEVG
;
A
#
# COMPACT_ATOMS: atom_id res chain seq x y z
N MET A 1 52.46 3.76 3.94
CA MET A 1 51.71 2.69 3.25
C MET A 1 50.97 1.90 4.29
N THR A 2 49.65 2.12 4.43
CA THR A 2 48.84 1.52 5.51
C THR A 2 47.68 0.76 4.90
N ARG A 3 47.44 -0.43 5.45
CA ARG A 3 46.65 -1.53 4.89
C ARG A 3 45.13 -1.27 4.90
N LYS A 4 44.50 -1.77 3.84
CA LYS A 4 43.17 -2.41 3.72
C LYS A 4 42.08 -2.02 4.72
N THR A 5 41.00 -1.47 4.16
CA THR A 5 39.65 -1.80 4.61
C THR A 5 38.83 -2.17 3.37
N ASP A 6 38.78 -3.46 3.07
CA ASP A 6 37.78 -4.04 2.17
C ASP A 6 36.41 -3.89 2.86
N ILE A 7 35.66 -2.86 2.51
CA ILE A 7 34.24 -2.75 2.89
C ILE A 7 33.48 -3.64 1.91
N ALA A 8 32.98 -4.76 2.42
CA ALA A 8 32.08 -5.64 1.68
C ALA A 8 30.83 -4.86 1.24
N PRO A 9 30.32 -5.04 0.01
CA PRO A 9 29.07 -4.44 -0.40
C PRO A 9 27.92 -5.14 0.34
N GLU A 10 27.28 -4.43 1.25
CA GLU A 10 26.09 -4.90 1.96
C GLU A 10 24.91 -4.93 0.98
N ASP A 11 24.50 -6.14 0.62
CA ASP A 11 23.18 -6.56 0.13
C ASP A 11 22.26 -5.46 -0.45
N GLU A 12 22.57 -4.99 -1.66
CA GLU A 12 21.55 -4.47 -2.58
C GLU A 12 20.79 -5.62 -3.26
N MET A 13 20.39 -6.63 -2.48
CA MET A 13 19.41 -7.60 -2.93
C MET A 13 18.04 -6.95 -2.77
N GLY A 14 17.77 -5.95 -3.62
CA GLY A 14 16.41 -5.47 -3.84
C GLY A 14 15.56 -6.70 -4.08
N ALA A 15 14.65 -6.97 -3.14
CA ALA A 15 13.81 -8.16 -3.17
C ALA A 15 13.21 -8.26 -4.58
N ASP A 16 13.65 -9.25 -5.34
CA ASP A 16 13.13 -9.52 -6.65
C ASP A 16 11.63 -9.80 -6.51
N MET A 17 10.83 -8.76 -6.73
CA MET A 17 9.39 -8.82 -6.55
C MET A 17 8.72 -9.66 -7.65
N THR A 18 9.48 -10.17 -8.63
CA THR A 18 8.96 -11.13 -9.62
C THR A 18 8.78 -12.55 -9.06
N GLY A 19 9.30 -12.84 -7.85
CA GLY A 19 9.17 -14.15 -7.19
C GLY A 19 8.15 -14.24 -6.05
N ALA A 20 7.54 -13.14 -5.60
CA ALA A 20 6.82 -13.13 -4.32
C ALA A 20 5.42 -13.79 -4.38
N LEU A 21 4.75 -13.78 -5.53
CA LEU A 21 3.40 -14.32 -5.71
C LEU A 21 3.28 -14.91 -7.11
N LYS A 22 2.98 -16.21 -7.22
CA LYS A 22 2.96 -16.93 -8.51
C LYS A 22 1.68 -16.69 -9.29
N ASP A 23 0.58 -16.40 -8.59
CA ASP A 23 -0.71 -16.06 -9.17
C ASP A 23 -1.61 -15.28 -8.18
N GLN A 24 -2.81 -14.89 -8.64
CA GLN A 24 -3.78 -14.16 -7.81
C GLN A 24 -4.33 -14.99 -6.63
N ALA A 25 -4.35 -16.31 -6.71
CA ALA A 25 -4.86 -17.17 -5.65
C ALA A 25 -3.87 -17.21 -4.48
N ASP A 26 -2.57 -17.31 -4.77
CA ASP A 26 -1.50 -17.18 -3.78
C ASP A 26 -1.55 -15.81 -3.09
N ALA A 27 -1.78 -14.74 -3.85
CA ALA A 27 -1.92 -13.38 -3.30
C ALA A 27 -3.09 -13.28 -2.31
N ARG A 28 -4.28 -13.74 -2.71
CA ARG A 28 -5.46 -13.73 -1.84
C ARG A 28 -5.23 -14.55 -0.59
N LYS A 29 -4.59 -15.72 -0.70
CA LYS A 29 -4.28 -16.57 0.46
C LYS A 29 -3.29 -15.90 1.41
N ALA A 30 -2.25 -15.26 0.87
CA ALA A 30 -1.24 -14.57 1.66
C ALA A 30 -1.83 -13.37 2.43
N PHE A 31 -2.79 -12.66 1.83
CA PHE A 31 -3.34 -11.42 2.38
C PHE A 31 -4.70 -11.57 3.07
N ALA A 32 -5.29 -12.76 3.09
CA ALA A 32 -6.61 -13.03 3.69
C ALA A 32 -6.79 -12.54 5.13
N LYS A 33 -5.70 -12.44 5.92
CA LYS A 33 -5.74 -11.94 7.30
C LYS A 33 -5.50 -10.43 7.41
N GLY A 34 -4.98 -9.81 6.36
CA GLY A 34 -4.56 -8.41 6.31
C GLY A 34 -3.09 -8.21 5.97
N VAL A 35 -2.70 -6.95 5.88
CA VAL A 35 -1.34 -6.48 5.58
C VAL A 35 -0.87 -5.49 6.63
N ALA A 36 0.43 -5.52 6.96
CA ALA A 36 1.04 -4.49 7.78
C ALA A 36 1.51 -3.33 6.90
N ILE A 37 1.07 -2.10 7.20
CA ILE A 37 1.63 -0.89 6.62
C ILE A 37 2.59 -0.24 7.62
N ARG A 38 3.81 0.08 7.19
CA ARG A 38 4.77 0.79 8.03
C ARG A 38 4.66 2.29 7.77
N GLY A 39 4.23 3.03 8.78
CA GLY A 39 4.21 4.49 8.78
C GLY A 39 5.27 5.07 9.71
N LYS A 40 5.32 6.40 9.77
CA LYS A 40 6.19 7.15 10.68
C LYS A 40 5.98 6.77 12.15
N ASP A 41 4.73 6.49 12.52
CA ASP A 41 4.34 6.14 13.90
C ASP A 41 4.40 4.64 14.19
N GLY A 42 5.04 3.86 13.31
CA GLY A 42 5.18 2.41 13.43
C GLY A 42 4.34 1.60 12.45
N ALA A 43 4.34 0.28 12.63
CA ALA A 43 3.56 -0.64 11.82
C ALA A 43 2.10 -0.68 12.28
N ARG A 44 1.16 -0.55 11.35
CA ARG A 44 -0.28 -0.71 11.58
C ARG A 44 -0.79 -1.88 10.75
N MET A 45 -1.52 -2.78 11.38
CA MET A 45 -2.25 -3.83 10.66
C MET A 45 -3.49 -3.25 9.97
N VAL A 46 -3.66 -3.59 8.71
CA VAL A 46 -4.82 -3.32 7.87
C VAL A 46 -5.47 -4.65 7.56
N LEU A 47 -6.70 -4.85 8.01
CA LEU A 47 -7.41 -6.13 7.88
C LEU A 47 -8.01 -6.29 6.47
N SER A 48 -8.30 -7.54 6.08
CA SER A 48 -9.07 -7.82 4.87
C SER A 48 -10.42 -7.08 4.89
N GLY A 49 -10.84 -6.57 3.73
CA GLY A 49 -12.02 -5.75 3.54
C GLY A 49 -11.82 -4.25 3.80
N HIS A 50 -10.67 -3.83 4.34
CA HIS A 50 -10.29 -2.41 4.40
C HIS A 50 -9.73 -1.94 3.05
N VAL A 51 -9.77 -0.62 2.84
CA VAL A 51 -9.25 0.02 1.64
C VAL A 51 -8.22 1.06 2.03
N ILE A 52 -7.04 0.99 1.41
CA ILE A 52 -6.00 2.01 1.55
C ILE A 52 -6.13 2.95 0.35
N ILE A 53 -6.27 4.24 0.63
CA ILE A 53 -6.27 5.29 -0.39
C ILE A 53 -5.04 6.17 -0.17
N VAL A 54 -4.21 6.25 -1.21
CA VAL A 54 -3.10 7.19 -1.29
C VAL A 54 -3.50 8.30 -2.25
N CYS A 55 -3.49 9.54 -1.77
CA CYS A 55 -3.78 10.73 -2.56
C CYS A 55 -2.48 11.51 -2.80
N ARG A 56 -2.16 11.78 -4.08
CA ARG A 56 -1.00 12.58 -4.48
C ARG A 56 -1.22 14.08 -4.29
N ASP A 57 -2.48 14.52 -4.14
CA ASP A 57 -2.87 15.91 -3.89
C ASP A 57 -3.73 16.02 -2.60
N PRO A 58 -3.11 16.05 -1.41
CA PRO A 58 -3.83 16.08 -0.13
C PRO A 58 -4.67 17.35 0.03
N GLY A 59 -5.91 17.19 0.52
CA GLY A 59 -6.88 18.28 0.67
C GLY A 59 -7.84 18.41 -0.52
N MET A 60 -7.58 17.71 -1.63
CA MET A 60 -8.54 17.57 -2.72
C MET A 60 -9.82 16.85 -2.25
N ARG A 61 -10.96 17.27 -2.80
CA ARG A 61 -12.25 16.60 -2.60
C ARG A 61 -12.65 15.74 -3.80
N ARG A 62 -12.97 14.47 -3.54
CA ARG A 62 -13.53 13.55 -4.56
C ARG A 62 -14.46 12.55 -3.90
N ALA A 63 -15.53 12.16 -4.60
CA ALA A 63 -16.55 11.25 -4.07
C ALA A 63 -17.20 11.73 -2.74
N GLY A 64 -17.29 13.04 -2.55
CA GLY A 64 -17.91 13.69 -1.38
C GLY A 64 -16.99 13.83 -0.16
N ILE A 65 -15.76 13.29 -0.21
CA ILE A 65 -14.80 13.29 0.89
C ILE A 65 -13.56 14.10 0.55
N GLU A 66 -12.95 14.68 1.57
CA GLU A 66 -11.63 15.30 1.49
C GLU A 66 -10.56 14.24 1.76
N HIS A 67 -9.54 14.16 0.90
CA HIS A 67 -8.54 13.10 0.93
C HIS A 67 -7.27 13.54 1.64
N LYS A 68 -6.81 12.72 2.60
CA LYS A 68 -5.47 12.83 3.17
C LYS A 68 -4.45 12.18 2.23
N ALA A 69 -3.17 12.50 2.40
CA ALA A 69 -2.09 11.87 1.63
C ALA A 69 -2.14 10.34 1.69
N LEU A 70 -2.45 9.79 2.87
CA LEU A 70 -2.71 8.37 3.06
C LEU A 70 -3.83 8.21 4.09
N HIS A 71 -4.82 7.38 3.77
CA HIS A 71 -5.84 6.98 4.72
C HIS A 71 -6.25 5.52 4.54
N VAL A 72 -6.48 4.84 5.66
CA VAL A 72 -7.03 3.48 5.69
C VAL A 72 -8.49 3.60 6.08
N TRP A 73 -9.37 3.28 5.15
CA TRP A 73 -10.81 3.24 5.34
C TRP A 73 -11.19 1.84 5.81
N ARG A 74 -11.97 1.77 6.89
CA ARG A 74 -12.51 0.51 7.40
C ARG A 74 -13.53 -0.04 6.43
N HIS A 75 -13.79 -1.34 6.57
CA HIS A 75 -14.80 -2.01 5.79
C HIS A 75 -16.16 -1.30 5.95
N GLY A 76 -16.78 -0.91 4.83
CA GLY A 76 -18.08 -0.23 4.79
C GLY A 76 -18.05 1.27 5.02
N GLU A 77 -16.91 1.90 5.35
CA GLU A 77 -16.83 3.37 5.48
C GLU A 77 -16.91 4.09 4.13
N LEU A 78 -16.48 3.40 3.06
CA LEU A 78 -16.69 3.82 1.68
C LEU A 78 -17.62 2.85 0.98
N THR A 79 -18.60 3.41 0.27
CA THR A 79 -19.43 2.63 -0.64
C THR A 79 -18.63 2.19 -1.85
N ARG A 80 -19.02 1.07 -2.48
CA ARG A 80 -18.34 0.59 -3.70
C ARG A 80 -18.29 1.66 -4.80
N ALA A 81 -19.39 2.39 -4.98
CA ALA A 81 -19.45 3.50 -5.93
C ALA A 81 -18.48 4.65 -5.61
N GLN A 82 -18.19 4.92 -4.33
CA GLN A 82 -17.16 5.90 -3.98
C GLN A 82 -15.77 5.37 -4.31
N ILE A 83 -15.49 4.11 -3.96
CA ILE A 83 -14.21 3.45 -4.29
C ILE A 83 -13.97 3.48 -5.79
N ASP A 84 -14.95 3.07 -6.60
CA ASP A 84 -14.83 3.03 -8.07
C ASP A 84 -14.60 4.44 -8.65
N ARG A 85 -15.27 5.47 -8.12
CA ARG A 85 -15.06 6.87 -8.56
C ARG A 85 -13.68 7.40 -8.22
N ILE A 86 -13.11 6.97 -7.10
CA ILE A 86 -11.76 7.35 -6.68
C ILE A 86 -10.74 6.59 -7.54
N ALA A 87 -10.92 5.28 -7.70
CA ALA A 87 -10.07 4.41 -8.49
C ALA A 87 -10.02 4.76 -9.99
N ALA A 88 -11.09 5.38 -10.52
CA ALA A 88 -11.13 5.89 -11.89
C ALA A 88 -10.11 7.02 -12.17
N ASP A 89 -9.54 7.62 -11.13
CA ASP A 89 -8.52 8.67 -11.25
C ASP A 89 -7.18 8.15 -10.73
N THR A 90 -6.47 7.49 -11.64
CA THR A 90 -5.17 6.86 -11.37
C THR A 90 -4.01 7.87 -11.32
N GLU A 91 -4.24 9.10 -11.79
CA GLU A 91 -3.25 10.17 -11.75
C GLU A 91 -3.18 10.81 -10.36
N THR A 92 -4.31 10.98 -9.69
CA THR A 92 -4.35 11.55 -8.34
C THR A 92 -4.37 10.47 -7.25
N PHE A 93 -4.98 9.31 -7.51
CA PHE A 93 -5.20 8.30 -6.49
C PHE A 93 -4.52 6.96 -6.80
N ALA A 94 -4.04 6.31 -5.76
CA ALA A 94 -3.82 4.87 -5.75
C ALA A 94 -4.77 4.24 -4.72
N VAL A 95 -5.58 3.30 -5.18
CA VAL A 95 -6.55 2.56 -4.36
C VAL A 95 -6.07 1.13 -4.24
N ILE A 96 -5.93 0.66 -3.00
CA ILE A 96 -5.45 -0.69 -2.68
C ILE A 96 -6.54 -1.36 -1.83
N GLU A 97 -7.20 -2.34 -2.41
CA GLU A 97 -8.16 -3.19 -1.71
C GLU A 97 -7.43 -4.34 -1.04
N VAL A 98 -7.60 -4.51 0.27
CA VAL A 98 -7.00 -5.62 1.02
C VAL A 98 -7.97 -6.79 0.99
N GLY A 99 -7.58 -7.87 0.30
CA GLY A 99 -8.37 -9.09 0.09
C GLY A 99 -8.02 -10.21 1.05
#